data_AF-A0A7K0EJ12-F1
#
_entry.id   AF-A0A7K0EJ12-F1
#
_cell.length_a   1.000
_cell.length_b   1.000
_cell.length_c   1.000
_cell.angle_alpha   90.00
_cell.angle_beta   90.00
_cell.angle_gamma   90.00
#
_symmetry.space_group_name_H-M   'P 1'
#
loop_
_entity.id
_entity.type
_entity.pdbx_description
1 polymer ?
#
loop_
_entity_poly.entity_id
_entity_poly.type
_entity_poly.pdbx_seq_one_letter_code
_entity_poly.pdbx_strand_id
1 'polypeptide(L)'
;MNTEVDNDIKVLTAPIQPDEIEWRVSQTMEAKNGKPAKMMVVPYINNRCVMERFDGQFGWRNWSNKIEEVEGGFLCTISAILPTGEVVSKTDGASRTNVEPIKGGISDAMKRAAVQFGLGRGLYNYPKVFIEVDGKFIPDWGFRLLNALVVSINSGKAQREIIVLKEAQAKNL
;
A
#
# COMPACT_ATOMS: atom_id res chain seq x y z
N MET A 1 8.72 30.42 -25.59
CA MET A 1 7.80 29.29 -25.35
C MET A 1 8.04 28.84 -23.93
N ASN A 2 7.13 29.14 -23.01
CA ASN A 2 7.22 28.67 -21.63
C ASN A 2 6.88 27.18 -21.63
N THR A 3 7.89 26.33 -21.66
CA THR A 3 7.73 24.92 -21.32
C THR A 3 7.65 24.88 -19.79
N GLU A 4 6.45 24.96 -19.23
CA GLU A 4 6.22 24.38 -17.91
C GLU A 4 6.64 22.92 -18.05
N VAL A 5 7.79 22.60 -17.47
CA VAL A 5 8.21 21.22 -17.33
C VAL A 5 7.16 20.56 -16.45
N ASP A 6 6.36 19.69 -17.05
CA ASP A 6 5.34 18.94 -16.37
C ASP A 6 6.02 17.92 -15.43
N ASN A 7 6.36 18.37 -14.22
CA ASN A 7 6.89 17.57 -13.11
C ASN A 7 5.78 16.80 -12.40
N ASP A 8 4.70 16.54 -13.10
CA ASP A 8 3.47 16.03 -12.54
C ASP A 8 3.55 14.51 -12.35
N ILE A 9 3.52 14.10 -11.08
CA ILE A 9 3.57 12.71 -10.62
C ILE A 9 2.16 12.13 -10.45
N LYS A 10 1.20 12.57 -11.28
CA LYS A 10 -0.22 12.18 -11.21
C LYS A 10 -0.44 10.67 -11.27
N VAL A 11 0.31 9.92 -12.08
CA VAL A 11 0.14 8.46 -12.16
C VAL A 11 0.59 7.80 -10.85
N LEU A 12 1.73 8.22 -10.30
CA LEU A 12 2.21 7.71 -9.02
C LEU A 12 1.27 8.06 -7.87
N THR A 13 0.72 9.27 -7.87
CA THR A 13 -0.07 9.80 -6.74
C THR A 13 -1.57 9.56 -6.88
N ALA A 14 -2.03 9.01 -8.00
CA ALA A 14 -3.44 8.68 -8.20
C ALA A 14 -3.96 7.75 -7.07
N PRO A 15 -5.27 7.80 -6.75
CA PRO A 15 -5.86 6.91 -5.76
C PRO A 15 -5.51 5.43 -6.03
N ILE A 16 -5.15 4.71 -4.97
CA ILE A 16 -4.79 3.28 -5.06
C ILE A 16 -6.07 2.46 -5.28
N GLN A 17 -6.05 1.58 -6.29
CA GLN A 17 -7.17 0.72 -6.64
C GLN A 17 -7.20 -0.56 -5.79
N PRO A 18 -8.35 -1.26 -5.70
CA PRO A 18 -8.48 -2.45 -4.87
C PRO A 18 -7.45 -3.55 -5.17
N ASP A 19 -7.13 -3.75 -6.45
CA ASP A 19 -6.17 -4.74 -6.96
C ASP A 19 -4.70 -4.36 -6.73
N GLU A 20 -4.44 -3.10 -6.41
CA GLU A 20 -3.11 -2.59 -6.06
C GLU A 20 -2.81 -2.68 -4.55
N ILE A 21 -3.81 -3.01 -3.72
CA ILE A 21 -3.71 -3.10 -2.26
C ILE A 21 -3.61 -4.56 -1.84
N GLU A 22 -2.67 -4.82 -0.94
CA GLU A 22 -2.69 -5.99 -0.07
C GLU A 22 -3.08 -5.58 1.36
N TRP A 23 -3.75 -6.48 2.07
CA TRP A 23 -4.18 -6.27 3.45
C TRP A 23 -3.46 -7.24 4.37
N ARG A 24 -2.90 -6.71 5.47
CA ARG A 24 -2.31 -7.54 6.53
C ARG A 24 -3.05 -7.36 7.84
N VAL A 25 -3.11 -8.43 8.61
CA VAL A 25 -3.51 -8.39 10.01
C VAL A 25 -2.41 -7.67 10.80
N SER A 26 -2.76 -6.56 11.44
CA SER A 26 -1.86 -5.81 12.31
C SER A 26 -2.00 -6.22 13.77
N GLN A 27 -3.20 -6.58 14.20
CA GLN A 27 -3.48 -6.96 15.58
C GLN A 27 -4.74 -7.84 15.63
N THR A 28 -4.72 -8.89 16.45
CA THR A 28 -5.92 -9.67 16.80
C THR A 28 -6.36 -9.33 18.22
N MET A 29 -7.67 -9.31 18.45
CA MET A 29 -8.29 -8.99 19.74
C MET A 29 -9.31 -10.07 20.06
N GLU A 30 -9.14 -10.72 21.21
CA GLU A 30 -10.05 -11.77 21.69
C GLU A 30 -11.37 -11.20 22.19
N ALA A 31 -12.39 -12.06 22.23
CA ALA A 31 -13.67 -11.71 22.81
C ALA A 31 -13.51 -11.44 24.31
N LYS A 32 -14.02 -10.30 24.79
CA LYS A 32 -13.91 -9.90 26.19
C LYS A 32 -15.09 -9.04 26.63
N ASN A 33 -15.63 -9.30 27.81
CA ASN A 33 -16.74 -8.55 28.42
C ASN A 33 -17.95 -8.38 27.47
N GLY A 34 -18.37 -9.47 26.82
CA GLY A 34 -19.49 -9.48 25.88
C GLY A 34 -19.21 -8.79 24.53
N LYS A 35 -18.00 -8.30 24.27
CA LYS A 35 -17.58 -7.78 22.97
C LYS A 35 -17.01 -8.93 22.12
N PRO A 36 -17.37 -9.02 20.82
CA PRO A 36 -16.89 -10.07 19.94
C PRO A 36 -15.39 -9.91 19.64
N ALA A 37 -14.76 -11.02 19.24
CA ALA A 37 -13.40 -11.01 18.73
C ALA A 37 -13.31 -10.18 17.44
N LYS A 38 -12.16 -9.54 17.22
CA LYS A 38 -11.90 -8.75 16.02
C LYS A 38 -10.43 -8.71 15.67
N MET A 39 -10.13 -8.46 14.40
CA MET A 39 -8.77 -8.16 13.94
C MET A 39 -8.70 -6.79 13.32
N MET A 40 -7.64 -6.04 13.62
CA MET A 40 -7.30 -4.81 12.91
C MET A 40 -6.49 -5.18 11.67
N VAL A 41 -6.90 -4.66 10.52
CA VAL A 41 -6.19 -4.83 9.25
C VAL A 41 -5.69 -3.49 8.75
N VAL A 42 -4.53 -3.50 8.07
CA VAL A 42 -3.93 -2.31 7.49
C VAL A 42 -3.61 -2.56 6.01
N PRO A 43 -3.88 -1.59 5.13
CA PRO A 43 -3.56 -1.70 3.72
C PRO A 43 -2.09 -1.36 3.47
N TYR A 44 -1.51 -1.97 2.45
CA TYR A 44 -0.24 -1.55 1.86
C TYR A 44 -0.28 -1.86 0.36
N ILE A 45 0.45 -1.09 -0.44
CA ILE A 45 0.54 -1.37 -1.88
C ILE A 45 1.25 -2.71 -2.12
N ASN A 46 0.89 -3.43 -3.17
CA ASN A 46 1.69 -4.56 -3.63
C ASN A 46 2.91 -4.07 -4.43
N ASN A 47 3.92 -4.92 -4.63
CA ASN A 47 5.14 -4.48 -5.33
C ASN A 47 4.96 -4.33 -6.85
N ARG A 48 3.95 -4.99 -7.45
CA ARG A 48 3.63 -4.85 -8.89
C ARG A 48 3.06 -3.48 -9.18
N CYS A 49 2.24 -2.94 -8.28
CA CYS A 49 1.75 -1.56 -8.32
C CYS A 49 2.92 -0.56 -8.42
N VAL A 50 4.01 -0.77 -7.66
CA VAL A 50 5.22 0.07 -7.82
C VAL A 50 5.75 0.01 -9.25
N MET A 51 5.97 -1.18 -9.79
CA MET A 51 6.52 -1.35 -11.14
C MET A 51 5.60 -0.73 -12.20
N GLU A 52 4.31 -1.08 -12.19
CA GLU A 52 3.33 -0.64 -13.17
C GLU A 52 3.12 0.87 -13.14
N ARG A 53 3.08 1.49 -11.94
CA ARG A 53 2.90 2.93 -11.80
C ARG A 53 4.14 3.71 -12.22
N PHE A 54 5.34 3.21 -11.92
CA PHE A 54 6.57 3.84 -12.39
C PHE A 54 6.74 3.70 -13.91
N ASP A 55 6.43 2.52 -14.47
CA ASP A 55 6.38 2.30 -15.92
C ASP A 55 5.38 3.24 -16.59
N GLY A 56 4.19 3.40 -16.01
CA GLY A 56 3.17 4.31 -16.52
C GLY A 56 3.54 5.79 -16.41
N GLN A 57 4.25 6.20 -15.34
CA GLN A 57 4.63 7.59 -15.09
C GLN A 57 5.84 8.03 -15.92
N PHE A 58 6.89 7.22 -15.95
CA PHE A 58 8.19 7.60 -16.51
C PHE A 58 8.50 6.85 -17.81
N GLY A 59 7.88 5.69 -18.04
CA GLY A 59 8.29 4.74 -19.06
C GLY A 59 9.38 3.81 -18.55
N TRP A 60 9.33 2.54 -18.96
CA TRP A 60 10.18 1.46 -18.42
C TRP A 60 11.70 1.67 -18.51
N ARG A 61 12.18 2.54 -19.42
CA ARG A 61 13.61 2.88 -19.57
C ARG A 61 14.07 4.01 -18.66
N ASN A 62 13.14 4.79 -18.12
CA ASN A 62 13.40 6.07 -17.47
C ASN A 62 13.31 5.99 -15.96
N TRP A 63 13.22 4.79 -15.39
CA TRP A 63 13.38 4.57 -13.97
C TRP A 63 14.10 3.25 -13.71
N SER A 64 14.65 3.12 -12.51
CA SER A 64 15.29 1.89 -12.05
C SER A 64 15.20 1.79 -10.54
N ASN A 65 15.42 0.58 -10.02
CA ASN A 65 15.64 0.36 -8.61
C ASN A 65 16.95 -0.42 -8.38
N LYS A 66 17.67 -0.05 -7.32
CA LYS A 66 18.87 -0.73 -6.84
C LYS A 66 18.63 -1.24 -5.43
N ILE A 67 18.89 -2.53 -5.21
CA ILE A 67 18.81 -3.17 -3.90
C ILE A 67 20.22 -3.35 -3.35
N GLU A 68 20.41 -2.95 -2.11
CA GLU A 68 21.65 -3.12 -1.36
C GLU A 68 21.34 -3.84 -0.05
N GLU A 69 21.98 -4.99 0.16
CA GLU A 69 21.87 -5.71 1.43
C GLU A 69 22.71 -4.99 2.48
N VAL A 70 22.13 -4.79 3.66
CA VAL A 70 22.78 -4.20 4.83
C VAL A 70 22.59 -5.12 6.04
N GLU A 71 23.31 -4.85 7.12
CA GLU A 71 23.14 -5.62 8.34
C GLU A 71 21.67 -5.54 8.81
N GLY A 72 21.01 -6.71 8.89
CA GLY A 72 19.62 -6.82 9.34
C GLY A 72 18.53 -6.50 8.30
N GLY A 73 18.87 -6.13 7.06
CA GLY A 73 17.84 -5.77 6.08
C GLY A 73 18.35 -5.36 4.71
N PHE A 74 17.56 -4.55 4.02
CA PHE A 74 17.81 -4.10 2.67
C PHE A 74 17.52 -2.61 2.54
N LEU A 75 18.36 -1.91 1.78
CA LEU A 75 18.07 -0.59 1.24
C LEU A 75 17.61 -0.74 -0.21
N CYS A 76 16.62 0.05 -0.60
CA CYS A 76 16.20 0.21 -1.99
C CYS A 76 16.33 1.67 -2.37
N THR A 77 17.09 1.94 -3.43
CA THR A 77 17.11 3.25 -4.09
C THR A 77 16.28 3.15 -5.36
N ILE A 78 15.28 4.01 -5.50
CA ILE A 78 14.55 4.18 -6.77
C ILE A 78 15.02 5.48 -7.40
N SER A 79 15.37 5.40 -8.69
CA SER A 79 15.81 6.53 -9.50
C SER A 79 14.85 6.72 -10.68
N ALA A 80 14.46 7.96 -10.98
CA ALA A 80 13.61 8.30 -12.12
C ALA A 80 14.20 9.49 -12.88
N ILE A 81 14.15 9.43 -14.20
CA ILE A 81 14.59 10.47 -15.13
C ILE A 81 13.37 11.32 -15.48
N LEU A 82 13.40 12.60 -15.12
CA LEU A 82 12.35 13.55 -15.44
C LEU A 82 12.42 14.00 -16.91
N PRO A 83 11.35 14.59 -17.48
CA PRO A 83 11.37 15.12 -18.84
C PRO A 83 12.47 16.17 -19.09
N THR A 84 12.99 16.81 -18.03
CA THR A 84 14.14 17.74 -18.10
C THR A 84 15.48 17.05 -18.32
N GLY A 85 15.54 15.73 -18.16
CA GLY A 85 16.78 14.95 -18.04
C GLY A 85 17.35 14.91 -16.62
N GLU A 86 16.75 15.61 -15.65
CA GLU A 86 17.14 15.50 -14.24
C GLU A 86 16.86 14.10 -13.70
N VAL A 87 17.79 13.57 -12.90
CA VAL A 87 17.61 12.28 -12.21
C VAL A 87 17.26 12.54 -10.75
N VAL A 88 16.06 12.12 -10.35
CA VAL A 88 15.63 12.13 -8.95
C VAL A 88 15.80 10.73 -8.37
N SER A 89 16.53 10.62 -7.26
CA SER A 89 16.74 9.35 -6.55
C SER A 89 16.30 9.45 -5.10
N LYS A 90 15.65 8.41 -4.60
CA LYS A 90 15.20 8.32 -3.20
C LYS A 90 15.47 6.93 -2.65
N THR A 91 15.91 6.86 -1.40
CA THR A 91 16.34 5.61 -0.74
C THR A 91 15.58 5.40 0.55
N ASP A 92 15.05 4.20 0.75
CA ASP A 92 14.48 3.73 2.02
C ASP A 92 14.93 2.29 2.27
N GLY A 93 14.61 1.74 3.45
CA GLY A 93 14.97 0.38 3.80
C GLY A 93 13.91 -0.36 4.58
N ALA A 94 14.05 -1.68 4.62
CA ALA A 94 13.24 -2.55 5.44
C ALA A 94 14.10 -3.67 6.04
N SER A 95 13.72 -4.11 7.23
CA SER A 95 14.32 -5.28 7.87
C SER A 95 13.89 -6.56 7.16
N ARG A 96 14.61 -7.65 7.42
CA ARG A 96 14.17 -8.99 7.02
C ARG A 96 12.80 -9.32 7.63
N THR A 97 11.94 -9.96 6.85
CA THR A 97 10.62 -10.42 7.31
C THR A 97 10.72 -11.77 8.02
N ASN A 98 9.74 -12.10 8.86
CA ASN A 98 9.69 -13.42 9.51
C ASN A 98 9.36 -14.55 8.51
N VAL A 99 8.64 -14.23 7.44
CA VAL A 99 8.26 -15.15 6.35
C VAL A 99 8.93 -14.68 5.06
N GLU A 100 9.61 -15.57 4.34
CA GLU A 100 10.43 -15.25 3.16
C GLU A 100 11.40 -14.06 3.42
N PRO A 101 12.34 -14.17 4.37
CA PRO A 101 13.07 -13.03 4.95
C PRO A 101 13.77 -12.12 3.95
N ILE A 102 14.30 -12.69 2.87
CA ILE A 102 15.01 -11.95 1.82
C ILE A 102 13.98 -11.26 0.90
N LYS A 103 13.10 -12.03 0.27
CA LYS A 103 12.12 -11.53 -0.71
C LYS A 103 11.14 -10.52 -0.10
N GLY A 104 10.66 -10.78 1.12
CA GLY A 104 9.78 -9.87 1.85
C GLY A 104 10.49 -8.55 2.20
N GLY A 105 11.72 -8.62 2.72
CA GLY A 105 12.52 -7.44 3.05
C GLY A 105 12.83 -6.57 1.83
N ILE A 106 13.22 -7.18 0.71
CA ILE A 106 13.46 -6.47 -0.56
C ILE A 106 12.18 -5.77 -1.04
N SER A 107 11.05 -6.47 -1.02
CA SER A 107 9.76 -5.92 -1.46
C SER A 107 9.31 -4.76 -0.58
N ASP A 108 9.47 -4.89 0.74
CA ASP A 108 9.14 -3.82 1.68
C ASP A 108 10.05 -2.60 1.51
N ALA A 109 11.35 -2.78 1.29
CA ALA A 109 12.27 -1.68 1.03
C ALA A 109 11.87 -0.91 -0.26
N MET A 110 11.53 -1.63 -1.33
CA MET A 110 11.08 -1.01 -2.59
C MET A 110 9.78 -0.22 -2.42
N LYS A 111 8.76 -0.82 -1.79
CA LYS A 111 7.49 -0.11 -1.50
C LYS A 111 7.71 1.15 -0.67
N ARG A 112 8.60 1.10 0.34
CA ARG A 112 8.93 2.25 1.19
C ARG A 112 9.66 3.34 0.42
N ALA A 113 10.61 2.98 -0.44
CA ALA A 113 11.26 3.95 -1.33
C ALA A 113 10.25 4.63 -2.27
N ALA A 114 9.28 3.87 -2.79
CA ALA A 114 8.22 4.40 -3.64
C ALA A 114 7.28 5.39 -2.91
N VAL A 115 7.03 5.19 -1.61
CA VAL A 115 6.30 6.15 -0.77
C VAL A 115 6.97 7.52 -0.76
N GLN A 116 8.29 7.59 -0.85
CA GLN A 116 8.99 8.88 -0.91
C GLN A 116 8.73 9.65 -2.22
N PHE A 117 8.35 8.96 -3.30
CA PHE A 117 7.85 9.56 -4.55
C PHE A 117 6.35 9.89 -4.51
N GLY A 118 5.63 9.53 -3.44
CA GLY A 118 4.21 9.81 -3.27
C GLY A 118 3.29 8.61 -3.46
N LEU A 119 3.77 7.53 -4.08
CA LEU A 119 3.00 6.30 -4.31
C LEU A 119 2.55 5.69 -2.98
N GLY A 120 1.25 5.50 -2.81
CA GLY A 120 0.68 4.86 -1.62
C GLY A 120 0.67 5.72 -0.35
N ARG A 121 1.10 7.01 -0.39
CA ARG A 121 1.03 7.90 0.79
C ARG A 121 -0.39 8.05 1.34
N GLY A 122 -1.40 8.03 0.46
CA GLY A 122 -2.81 8.09 0.87
C GLY A 122 -3.24 6.95 1.80
N LEU A 123 -2.57 5.78 1.74
CA LEU A 123 -2.90 4.64 2.59
C LEU A 123 -2.64 4.90 4.08
N TYR A 124 -1.73 5.83 4.43
CA TYR A 124 -1.50 6.20 5.83
C TYR A 124 -2.66 6.99 6.44
N ASN A 125 -3.52 7.57 5.60
CA ASN A 125 -4.72 8.29 6.01
C ASN A 125 -5.98 7.41 5.98
N TYR A 126 -5.84 6.11 5.73
CA TYR A 126 -6.98 5.20 5.74
C TYR A 126 -7.59 5.09 7.13
N PRO A 127 -8.91 4.88 7.22
CA PRO A 127 -9.58 4.65 8.49
C PRO A 127 -9.02 3.39 9.17
N LYS A 128 -9.13 3.33 10.51
CA LYS A 128 -8.82 2.11 11.25
C LYS A 128 -9.88 1.07 10.95
N VAL A 129 -9.51 0.02 10.22
CA VAL A 129 -10.44 -1.05 9.85
C VAL A 129 -10.30 -2.24 10.79
N PHE A 130 -11.41 -2.61 11.40
CA PHE A 130 -11.57 -3.84 12.16
C PHE A 130 -12.49 -4.80 11.42
N ILE A 131 -12.18 -6.09 11.48
CA ILE A 131 -13.05 -7.17 11.01
C ILE A 131 -13.50 -7.95 12.25
N GLU A 132 -14.81 -7.99 12.48
CA GLU A 132 -15.42 -8.77 13.55
C GLU A 132 -15.44 -10.24 13.13
N VAL A 133 -14.47 -11.00 13.62
CA VAL A 133 -14.26 -12.42 13.30
C VAL A 133 -13.46 -13.07 14.42
N ASP A 134 -13.77 -14.33 14.71
CA ASP A 134 -12.96 -15.17 15.57
C ASP A 134 -12.02 -16.00 14.69
N GLY A 135 -10.76 -15.57 14.57
CA GLY A 135 -9.79 -16.18 13.68
C GLY A 135 -8.49 -15.40 13.53
N LYS A 136 -7.52 -16.01 12.84
CA LYS A 136 -6.18 -15.44 12.61
C LYS A 136 -5.97 -14.85 11.21
N PHE A 137 -6.89 -15.13 10.28
CA PHE A 137 -6.78 -14.74 8.87
C PHE A 137 -8.00 -13.92 8.45
N ILE A 138 -7.79 -13.04 7.48
CA ILE A 138 -8.86 -12.28 6.85
C ILE A 138 -9.72 -13.26 6.06
N PRO A 139 -11.04 -13.38 6.34
CA PRO A 139 -11.92 -14.26 5.58
C PRO A 139 -12.24 -13.67 4.20
N ASP A 140 -12.62 -14.52 3.24
CA ASP A 140 -12.95 -14.10 1.87
C ASP A 140 -14.04 -13.02 1.81
N TRP A 141 -15.06 -13.12 2.67
CA TRP A 141 -16.09 -12.08 2.78
C TRP A 141 -15.53 -10.74 3.27
N GLY A 142 -14.48 -10.79 4.09
CA GLY A 142 -13.74 -9.61 4.57
C GLY A 142 -13.04 -8.91 3.41
N PHE A 143 -12.36 -9.68 2.53
CA PHE A 143 -11.74 -9.12 1.32
C PHE A 143 -12.76 -8.43 0.41
N ARG A 144 -13.97 -8.99 0.23
CA ARG A 144 -15.03 -8.32 -0.55
C ARG A 144 -15.40 -6.95 0.02
N LEU A 145 -15.58 -6.86 1.34
CA LEU A 145 -15.90 -5.59 2.02
C LEU A 145 -14.73 -4.59 1.97
N LEU A 146 -13.49 -5.07 2.09
CA LEU A 146 -12.30 -4.23 1.97
C LEU A 146 -12.17 -3.64 0.56
N ASN A 147 -12.42 -4.42 -0.49
CA ASN A 147 -12.42 -3.93 -1.86
C ASN A 147 -13.50 -2.85 -2.07
N ALA A 148 -14.71 -3.09 -1.58
CA ALA A 148 -15.79 -2.11 -1.63
C ALA A 148 -15.45 -0.84 -0.83
N LEU A 149 -14.75 -0.96 0.29
CA LEU A 149 -14.27 0.18 1.07
C LEU A 149 -13.28 1.03 0.28
N VAL A 150 -12.32 0.41 -0.42
CA VAL A 150 -11.35 1.13 -1.27
C VAL A 150 -12.08 1.91 -2.37
N VAL A 151 -13.05 1.29 -3.04
CA VAL A 151 -13.89 1.98 -4.05
C VAL A 151 -14.65 3.15 -3.45
N SER A 152 -15.21 2.97 -2.25
CA SER A 152 -15.92 4.04 -1.52
C SER A 152 -15.00 5.21 -1.17
N ILE A 153 -13.80 4.94 -0.67
CA ILE A 153 -12.76 5.95 -0.38
C ILE A 153 -12.41 6.72 -1.66
N ASN A 154 -12.13 6.01 -2.75
CA ASN A 154 -11.75 6.61 -4.03
C ASN A 154 -12.87 7.46 -4.66
N SER A 155 -14.13 7.19 -4.33
CA SER A 155 -15.28 8.03 -4.77
C SER A 155 -15.40 9.36 -4.02
N GLY A 156 -14.55 9.64 -3.02
CA GLY A 156 -14.59 10.86 -2.22
C GLY A 156 -15.68 10.88 -1.15
N LYS A 157 -16.37 9.76 -0.92
CA LYS A 157 -17.35 9.65 0.17
C LYS A 157 -16.65 9.78 1.52
N ALA A 158 -17.22 10.61 2.40
CA ALA A 158 -16.74 10.76 3.76
C ALA A 158 -16.72 9.40 4.48
N GLN A 159 -15.57 9.05 5.06
CA GLN A 159 -15.42 7.84 5.84
C GLN A 159 -15.39 8.17 7.34
N ARG A 160 -15.86 7.23 8.15
CA ARG A 160 -15.64 7.27 9.60
C ARG A 160 -14.17 6.97 9.89
N GLU A 161 -13.63 7.55 10.96
CA GLU A 161 -12.25 7.25 11.41
C GLU A 161 -12.03 5.78 11.77
N ILE A 162 -13.08 5.11 12.26
CA ILE A 162 -13.07 3.70 12.62
C ILE A 162 -14.20 2.99 11.88
N ILE A 163 -13.84 1.89 11.21
CA ILE A 163 -14.75 1.04 10.46
C ILE A 163 -14.71 -0.36 11.07
N VAL A 164 -15.88 -0.95 11.29
CA VAL A 164 -16.01 -2.34 11.73
C VAL A 164 -16.79 -3.11 10.67
N LEU A 165 -16.12 -4.07 10.06
CA LEU A 165 -16.66 -4.96 9.03
C LEU A 165 -17.23 -6.22 9.68
N LYS A 166 -18.43 -6.60 9.28
CA LYS A 166 -19.18 -7.76 9.77
C LYS A 166 -19.65 -8.59 8.58
N GLU A 167 -19.68 -9.91 8.73
CA GLU A 167 -20.07 -10.83 7.67
C GLU A 167 -21.44 -10.53 7.06
N ALA A 168 -22.43 -10.13 7.88
CA ALA A 168 -23.77 -9.77 7.40
C ALA A 168 -23.77 -8.65 6.36
N GLN A 169 -22.78 -7.74 6.37
CA GLN A 169 -22.66 -6.68 5.38
C GLN A 169 -22.23 -7.22 4.01
N ALA A 170 -21.47 -8.32 3.97
CA ALA A 170 -21.00 -8.93 2.73
C ALA A 170 -22.10 -9.66 1.95
N LYS A 171 -23.28 -9.85 2.54
CA LYS A 171 -24.45 -10.44 1.87
C LYS A 171 -25.19 -9.44 0.97
N ASN A 172 -24.90 -8.15 1.11
CA ASN A 172 -25.56 -7.05 0.41
C ASN A 172 -24.65 -6.39 -0.65
N LEU A 173 -23.49 -6.99 -0.93
CA LEU A 173 -22.55 -6.61 -1.99
C LEU A 173 -22.69 -7.56 -3.17
#